data_AF-A0A0C3DQZ0-F1
#
_entry.id   AF-A0A0C3DQZ0-F1
#
_cell.length_a   1.000
_cell.length_b   1.000
_cell.length_c   1.000
_cell.angle_alpha   90.00
_cell.angle_beta   90.00
_cell.angle_gamma   90.00
#
_symmetry.space_group_name_H-M   'P 1'
#
loop_
_entity.id
_entity.type
_entity.pdbx_description
1 polymer ?
#
loop_
_entity_poly.entity_id
_entity_poly.type
_entity_poly.pdbx_seq_one_letter_code
_entity_poly.pdbx_strand_id
1 'polypeptide(L)' 'IAKHGKCKAFFMGGNSMCHQHICCHYEVYQEHCEAQKIKENHHAIPCNVLVERRAVKK' A
#
# COMPACT_ATOMS: atom_id res chain seq x y z
N ILE A 1 20.96 5.74 -14.01
CA ILE A 1 20.07 6.61 -13.19
C ILE A 1 19.09 7.28 -14.14
N ALA A 2 17.88 6.73 -14.30
CA ALA A 2 16.86 7.35 -15.15
C ALA A 2 16.27 8.56 -14.40
N LYS A 3 16.65 9.76 -14.84
CA LYS A 3 16.04 11.03 -14.45
C LYS A 3 14.55 10.98 -14.85
N HIS A 4 13.65 10.96 -13.86
CA HIS A 4 12.20 11.05 -14.04
C HIS A 4 11.47 9.82 -14.63
N GLY A 5 11.91 8.62 -14.24
CA GLY A 5 11.10 7.41 -14.44
C GLY A 5 9.81 7.47 -13.62
N LYS A 6 8.67 7.45 -14.31
CA LYS A 6 7.34 7.15 -13.77
C LYS A 6 7.45 5.94 -12.82
N CYS A 7 6.67 5.94 -11.73
CA CYS A 7 6.61 4.91 -10.68
C CYS A 7 7.52 5.12 -9.44
N LYS A 8 7.29 6.20 -8.68
CA LYS A 8 7.60 6.22 -7.24
C LYS A 8 6.39 6.38 -6.32
N ALA A 9 5.23 6.75 -6.84
CA ALA A 9 4.04 6.97 -6.00
C ALA A 9 3.58 5.69 -5.28
N PHE A 10 3.68 4.53 -5.92
CA PHE A 10 3.27 3.24 -5.35
C PHE A 10 4.35 2.58 -4.47
N PHE A 11 5.63 2.86 -4.73
CA PHE A 11 6.76 2.18 -4.06
C PHE A 11 7.31 2.93 -2.86
N MET A 12 7.17 4.25 -2.83
CA MET A 12 7.56 5.05 -1.68
C MET A 12 6.39 5.96 -1.39
N GLY A 13 5.69 5.68 -0.32
CA GLY A 13 4.76 6.62 0.27
C GLY A 13 5.51 7.87 0.73
N GLY A 14 5.88 8.73 -0.22
CA GLY A 14 6.70 9.91 0.00
C GLY A 14 5.90 11.13 0.44
N ASN A 15 4.57 11.11 0.27
CA ASN A 15 3.68 12.22 0.57
C ASN A 15 2.36 11.68 1.16
N SER A 16 1.78 12.35 2.15
CA SER A 16 0.53 11.93 2.80
C SER A 16 -0.64 11.75 1.82
N MET A 17 -0.66 12.50 0.73
CA MET A 17 -1.67 12.29 -0.34
C MET A 17 -1.50 10.96 -1.07
N CYS A 18 -0.28 10.46 -1.24
CA CYS A 18 -0.03 9.15 -1.83
C CYS A 18 -0.51 8.03 -0.90
N HIS A 19 -0.32 8.18 0.42
CA HIS A 19 -0.87 7.23 1.39
C HIS A 19 -2.40 7.21 1.35
N GLN A 20 -3.04 8.39 1.33
CA GLN A 20 -4.49 8.49 1.25
C GLN A 20 -5.03 7.88 -0.05
N HIS A 21 -4.36 8.13 -1.18
CA HIS A 21 -4.74 7.58 -2.48
C HIS A 21 -4.60 6.06 -2.54
N ILE A 22 -3.50 5.51 -2.01
CA ILE A 22 -3.29 4.06 -1.90
C ILE A 22 -4.34 3.44 -0.97
N CYS A 23 -4.68 4.11 0.14
CA CYS A 23 -5.73 3.65 1.06
C CYS A 23 -7.11 3.61 0.38
N CYS A 24 -7.44 4.60 -0.47
CA CYS A 24 -8.66 4.60 -1.29
C CYS A 24 -8.69 3.48 -2.35
N HIS A 25 -7.53 3.08 -2.86
CA HIS A 25 -7.39 2.00 -3.85
C HIS A 25 -6.66 0.79 -3.28
N TYR A 26 -6.94 0.45 -2.01
CA TYR A 26 -6.17 -0.53 -1.27
C TYR A 26 -6.23 -1.93 -1.90
N GLU A 27 -7.36 -2.33 -2.46
CA GLU A 27 -7.52 -3.63 -3.13
C GLU A 27 -6.51 -3.80 -4.27
N VAL A 28 -6.42 -2.80 -5.16
CA VAL A 28 -5.47 -2.79 -6.28
C VAL A 28 -4.02 -2.80 -5.77
N TYR A 29 -3.75 -2.10 -4.67
CA TYR A 29 -2.43 -2.12 -4.02
C TYR A 29 -2.09 -3.48 -3.44
N GLN A 30 -3.04 -4.13 -2.76
CA GLN A 30 -2.86 -5.46 -2.19
C GLN A 30 -2.57 -6.49 -3.29
N GLU A 31 -3.37 -6.53 -4.36
CA GLU A 31 -3.15 -7.43 -5.50
C GLU A 31 -1.77 -7.22 -6.12
N HIS A 32 -1.33 -5.96 -6.24
CA HIS A 32 -0.02 -5.63 -6.78
C HIS A 32 1.13 -6.06 -5.84
N CYS A 33 0.95 -5.95 -4.52
CA CYS A 33 1.88 -6.45 -3.53
C CYS A 33 1.96 -7.98 -3.54
N GLU A 34 0.83 -8.68 -3.63
CA GLU A 34 0.76 -10.14 -3.71
C GLU A 34 1.43 -10.66 -4.98
N ALA A 35 1.12 -10.07 -6.14
CA ALA A 35 1.70 -10.44 -7.43
C ALA A 35 3.22 -10.30 -7.45
N GLN A 36 3.76 -9.28 -6.78
CA GLN A 36 5.20 -9.03 -6.70
C GLN A 36 5.86 -9.68 -5.48
N LYS A 37 5.10 -10.38 -4.63
CA LYS A 37 5.57 -10.93 -3.35
C LYS A 37 6.24 -9.87 -2.46
N ILE A 38 5.73 -8.65 -2.50
CA ILE A 38 6.20 -7.52 -1.71
C ILE A 38 5.35 -7.42 -0.46
N LYS A 39 6.01 -7.20 0.68
CA LYS A 39 5.30 -6.93 1.94
C LYS A 39 4.64 -5.55 1.88
N GLU A 40 3.35 -5.50 2.14
CA GLU A 40 2.58 -4.26 2.22
C GLU A 40 3.17 -3.31 3.27
N ASN A 41 3.15 -2.02 2.94
CA ASN A 41 3.59 -0.97 3.86
C ASN A 41 2.51 -0.76 4.94
N HIS A 42 2.88 -0.83 6.22
CA HIS A 42 1.96 -0.64 7.35
C HIS A 42 1.16 0.67 7.26
N HIS A 43 1.77 1.75 6.78
CA HIS A 43 1.12 3.06 6.67
C HIS A 43 0.09 3.14 5.53
N ALA A 44 0.15 2.22 4.57
CA ALA A 44 -0.78 2.15 3.45
C ALA A 44 -1.98 1.23 3.74
N ILE A 45 -1.96 0.47 4.85
CA ILE A 45 -3.03 -0.46 5.20
C ILE A 45 -4.17 0.33 5.86
N PRO A 46 -5.39 0.26 5.31
CA PRO A 46 -6.58 0.86 5.90
C PRO A 46 -6.90 0.31 7.31
N CYS A 47 -7.49 1.14 8.16
CA CYS A 47 -7.83 0.77 9.53
C CYS A 47 -8.82 -0.41 9.62
N ASN A 48 -9.81 -0.48 8.73
CA ASN A 48 -10.77 -1.59 8.66
C ASN A 48 -10.03 -2.93 8.43
N VAL A 49 -9.10 -2.95 7.47
CA VAL A 49 -8.29 -4.14 7.17
C VAL A 49 -7.40 -4.52 8.34
N LEU A 50 -6.82 -3.55 9.06
CA LEU A 50 -6.05 -3.81 10.27
C LEU A 50 -6.90 -4.42 11.39
N VAL A 51 -8.16 -4.00 11.53
CA VAL A 51 -9.09 -4.56 12.51
C VAL A 51 -9.43 -6.00 12.15
N GLU A 52 -9.76 -6.29 10.89
CA GLU A 52 -10.04 -7.65 10.41
C GLU A 52 -8.83 -8.58 10.62
N ARG A 53 -7.62 -8.13 10.24
CA ARG A 53 -6.38 -8.90 10.46
C ARG A 53 -6.10 -9.19 11.93
N ARG A 54 -6.52 -8.31 12.84
CA ARG A 54 -6.39 -8.51 14.30
C ARG A 54 -7.47 -9.46 14.82
N ALA A 55 -8.67 -9.41 14.28
CA ALA A 55 -9.76 -10.31 14.65
C ALA A 55 -9.49 -11.77 14.24
N VAL A 56 -8.90 -11.99 13.06
CA VAL A 56 -8.51 -13.33 12.59
C VAL A 56 -7.34 -13.93 13.38
N LYS A 57 -6.51 -13.10 14.02
CA LYS A 57 -5.39 -13.55 14.86
C LYS A 57 -5.80 -13.96 16.29
N LYS A 58 -7.07 -13.77 16.66
CA LYS A 58 -7.59 -14.02 18.00
C LYS A 58 -8.28 -15.39 18.05
#